data_AF-A0A8K0EHR0-F1
#
_entry.id   AF-A0A8K0EHR0-F1
#
_cell.length_a   1.000
_cell.length_b   1.000
_cell.length_c   1.000
_cell.angle_alpha   90.00
_cell.angle_beta   90.00
_cell.angle_gamma   90.00
#
_symmetry.space_group_name_H-M   'P 1'
#
loop_
_entity.id
_entity.type
_entity.pdbx_description
1 polymer ?
#
loop_
_entity_poly.entity_id
_entity_poly.type
_entity_poly.pdbx_seq_one_letter_code
_entity_poly.pdbx_strand_id
1 'polypeptide(L)'
;MTGDLVLPGASFAATVNKRRLLRNLSKPVMADFSYYLMVALCSFLAYFVVYSKLTPLILKTLVFRLYSSLDKSRQVYVNWLTASLLYTSVVGPCALLVHHFDQDLAKSAVLRYDSPAVRGISAILLGYTAGETVKTLTDVVDSTDLSLSEFLVHHVVSCCTTLVTCVYPCLPVYSNLVLATECSTIWLNIRLLLKEFGIPHSSAINRCNNFVFFLVFSYVRVWLLVVRM
;
A
#
# COMPACT_ATOMS: atom_id res chain seq x y z
N MET A 1 57.44 17.83 29.59
CA MET A 1 57.46 17.82 28.11
C MET A 1 56.52 16.72 27.64
N THR A 2 55.23 17.04 27.52
CA THR A 2 54.19 16.14 27.01
C THR A 2 54.02 16.45 25.53
N GLY A 3 54.54 15.56 24.67
CA GLY A 3 54.38 15.65 23.23
C GLY A 3 53.09 14.95 22.82
N ASP A 4 52.09 15.72 22.40
CA ASP A 4 50.87 15.20 21.80
C ASP A 4 51.16 14.65 20.41
N LEU A 5 51.12 13.32 20.30
CA LEU A 5 51.10 12.58 19.04
C LEU A 5 49.71 12.73 18.39
N VAL A 6 49.53 13.80 17.61
CA VAL A 6 48.38 13.93 16.72
C VAL A 6 48.51 12.90 15.60
N LEU A 7 47.79 11.77 15.74
CA LEU A 7 47.70 10.73 14.72
C LEU A 7 47.04 11.29 13.44
N PRO A 8 47.74 11.35 12.29
CA PRO A 8 47.22 11.95 11.05
C PRO A 8 46.01 11.21 10.44
N GLY A 9 45.66 10.02 10.94
CA GLY A 9 44.63 9.15 10.36
C GLY A 9 43.19 9.48 10.74
N ALA A 10 42.94 10.13 11.89
CA ALA A 10 41.58 10.39 12.37
C ALA A 10 40.85 11.46 11.54
N SER A 11 41.59 12.49 11.08
CA SER A 11 41.07 13.57 10.23
C SER A 11 40.71 13.07 8.82
N PHE A 12 41.52 12.17 8.26
CA PHE A 12 41.28 11.62 6.92
C PHE A 12 40.08 10.67 6.90
N ALA A 13 39.97 9.77 7.89
CA ALA A 13 38.82 8.87 8.00
C ALA A 13 37.50 9.63 8.20
N ALA A 14 37.49 10.66 9.06
CA ALA A 14 36.32 11.53 9.26
C ALA A 14 35.95 12.31 7.99
N THR A 15 36.94 12.79 7.23
CA THR A 15 36.73 13.52 5.97
C THR A 15 36.23 12.62 4.85
N VAL A 16 36.74 11.39 4.75
CA VAL A 16 36.26 10.39 3.78
C VAL A 16 34.83 9.98 4.12
N ASN A 17 34.49 9.80 5.40
CA ASN A 17 33.14 9.46 5.84
C ASN A 17 32.15 10.60 5.57
N LYS A 18 32.55 11.86 5.84
CA LYS A 18 31.78 13.06 5.51
C LYS A 18 31.58 13.24 4.00
N ARG A 19 32.60 12.98 3.17
CA ARG A 19 32.49 13.01 1.70
C ARG A 19 31.59 11.88 1.17
N ARG A 20 31.60 10.69 1.78
CA ARG A 20 30.68 9.59 1.43
C ARG A 20 29.23 9.94 1.79
N LEU A 21 29.01 10.53 2.96
CA LEU A 21 27.73 11.08 3.39
C LEU A 21 27.22 12.16 2.44
N LEU A 22 28.05 13.14 2.09
CA LEU A 22 27.70 14.21 1.15
C LEU A 22 27.45 13.68 -0.27
N ARG A 23 28.17 12.64 -0.71
CA ARG A 23 27.98 12.01 -2.02
C ARG A 23 26.71 11.14 -2.07
N ASN A 24 26.30 10.54 -0.95
CA ASN A 24 25.01 9.88 -0.82
C ASN A 24 23.85 10.88 -0.75
N LEU A 25 24.08 12.06 -0.14
CA LEU A 25 23.14 13.18 -0.15
C LEU A 25 23.03 13.86 -1.52
N SER A 26 24.01 13.68 -2.41
CA SER A 26 24.07 14.32 -3.73
C SER A 26 23.65 13.41 -4.89
N LYS A 27 23.17 12.19 -4.63
CA LYS A 27 22.52 11.42 -5.71
C LYS A 27 21.30 12.22 -6.18
N PRO A 28 21.14 12.47 -7.49
CA PRO A 28 20.04 13.26 -7.98
C PRO A 28 18.73 12.51 -7.72
N VAL A 29 18.00 12.94 -6.69
CA VAL A 29 16.64 12.48 -6.30
C VAL A 29 15.70 12.37 -7.52
N MET A 30 15.97 13.16 -8.55
CA MET A 30 15.24 13.24 -9.82
C MET A 30 15.29 11.95 -10.68
N ALA A 31 16.40 11.21 -10.69
CA ALA A 31 16.51 10.01 -11.53
C ALA A 31 15.63 8.87 -11.01
N ASP A 32 15.59 8.70 -9.68
CA ASP A 32 14.77 7.68 -9.03
C ASP A 32 13.29 8.05 -9.05
N PHE A 33 12.94 9.34 -9.06
CA PHE A 33 11.56 9.79 -9.18
C PHE A 33 10.89 9.34 -10.50
N SER A 34 11.62 9.41 -11.61
CA SER A 34 11.13 8.94 -12.92
C SER A 34 10.73 7.45 -12.89
N TYR A 35 11.52 6.62 -12.19
CA TYR A 35 11.23 5.20 -12.03
C TYR A 35 9.93 4.96 -11.26
N TYR A 36 9.75 5.59 -10.08
CA TYR A 36 8.52 5.39 -9.29
C TYR A 36 7.29 5.96 -9.97
N LEU A 37 7.42 7.06 -10.72
CA LEU A 37 6.35 7.59 -11.54
C LEU A 37 5.93 6.59 -12.63
N MET A 38 6.90 5.96 -13.30
CA MET A 38 6.63 4.91 -14.28
C MET A 38 5.92 3.70 -13.63
N VAL A 39 6.36 3.26 -12.44
CA VAL A 39 5.68 2.19 -11.69
C VAL A 39 4.23 2.58 -11.35
N ALA A 40 3.99 3.81 -10.90
CA ALA A 40 2.65 4.31 -10.62
C ALA A 40 1.78 4.35 -11.88
N LEU A 41 2.31 4.81 -13.02
CA LEU A 41 1.60 4.79 -14.30
C LEU A 41 1.28 3.37 -14.77
N CYS A 42 2.23 2.44 -14.63
CA CYS A 42 1.98 1.02 -14.95
C CYS A 42 0.89 0.43 -14.05
N SER A 43 0.92 0.70 -12.74
CA SER A 43 -0.11 0.25 -11.79
C SER A 43 -1.49 0.86 -12.11
N PHE A 44 -1.53 2.14 -12.47
CA PHE A 44 -2.75 2.82 -12.92
C PHE A 44 -3.36 2.13 -14.14
N LEU A 45 -2.57 1.88 -15.18
CA LEU A 45 -3.06 1.19 -16.39
C LEU A 45 -3.43 -0.26 -16.11
N ALA A 46 -2.65 -0.96 -15.29
CA ALA A 46 -2.92 -2.32 -14.87
C ALA A 46 -4.25 -2.41 -14.13
N TYR A 47 -4.64 -1.41 -13.34
CA TYR A 47 -5.93 -1.38 -12.66
C TYR A 47 -7.10 -1.50 -13.63
N PHE A 48 -7.10 -0.76 -14.75
CA PHE A 48 -8.17 -0.86 -15.75
C PHE A 48 -8.26 -2.25 -16.38
N VAL A 49 -7.10 -2.89 -16.63
CA VAL A 49 -7.04 -4.26 -17.15
C VAL A 49 -7.57 -5.24 -16.11
N VAL A 50 -7.11 -5.12 -14.86
CA VAL A 50 -7.54 -5.98 -13.76
C VAL A 50 -9.06 -5.86 -13.58
N TYR A 51 -9.57 -4.64 -13.41
CA TYR A 51 -10.99 -4.38 -13.22
C TYR A 51 -11.82 -4.90 -14.39
N SER A 52 -11.45 -4.59 -15.64
CA SER A 52 -12.30 -4.87 -16.81
C SER A 52 -12.22 -6.32 -17.29
N LYS A 53 -11.10 -7.01 -17.06
CA LYS A 53 -10.83 -8.34 -17.64
C LYS A 53 -10.59 -9.40 -16.57
N LEU A 54 -9.74 -9.11 -15.59
CA LEU A 54 -9.32 -10.11 -14.61
C LEU A 54 -10.41 -10.37 -13.56
N THR A 55 -11.02 -9.32 -13.00
CA THR A 55 -12.05 -9.50 -11.96
C THR A 55 -13.27 -10.28 -12.46
N PRO A 56 -13.84 -9.99 -13.66
CA PRO A 56 -14.99 -10.75 -14.12
C PRO A 56 -14.60 -12.18 -14.48
N LEU A 57 -13.37 -12.41 -14.95
CA LEU A 57 -12.85 -13.75 -15.22
C LEU A 57 -12.76 -14.58 -13.93
N ILE A 58 -12.15 -14.04 -12.88
CA ILE A 58 -12.02 -14.71 -11.58
C ILE A 58 -13.39 -15.04 -11.01
N LEU A 59 -14.30 -14.06 -10.99
CA LEU A 59 -15.64 -14.23 -10.42
C LEU A 59 -16.50 -15.23 -11.21
N LYS A 60 -16.44 -15.19 -12.54
CA LYS A 60 -17.11 -16.17 -13.40
C LYS A 60 -16.50 -17.57 -13.26
N THR A 61 -15.23 -17.69 -12.90
CA THR A 61 -14.58 -18.99 -12.73
C THR A 61 -14.89 -19.60 -11.36
N LEU A 62 -14.84 -18.80 -10.28
CA LEU A 62 -14.96 -19.31 -8.92
C LEU A 62 -16.40 -19.34 -8.40
N VAL A 63 -17.21 -18.36 -8.77
CA VAL A 63 -18.55 -18.13 -8.20
C VAL A 63 -19.58 -17.77 -9.26
N PHE A 64 -19.50 -18.40 -10.44
CA PHE A 64 -20.33 -18.10 -11.62
C PHE A 64 -21.81 -17.87 -11.32
N ARG A 65 -22.44 -18.79 -10.58
CA ARG A 65 -23.88 -18.75 -10.28
C ARG A 65 -24.25 -17.53 -9.43
N LEU A 66 -23.44 -17.23 -8.41
CA LEU A 66 -23.67 -16.10 -7.51
C LEU A 66 -23.44 -14.79 -8.26
N TYR A 67 -22.31 -14.67 -8.96
CA TYR A 67 -21.97 -13.47 -9.73
C TYR A 67 -23.01 -13.15 -10.83
N SER A 68 -23.45 -14.17 -11.59
CA SER A 68 -24.40 -13.98 -12.69
C SER A 68 -25.82 -13.66 -12.21
N SER A 69 -26.14 -13.96 -10.95
CA SER A 69 -27.44 -13.64 -10.34
C SER A 69 -27.56 -12.19 -9.84
N LEU A 70 -26.43 -11.48 -9.74
CA LEU A 70 -26.40 -10.08 -9.33
C LEU A 70 -26.88 -9.16 -10.45
N ASP A 71 -27.55 -8.07 -10.09
CA ASP A 71 -27.83 -6.98 -11.00
C ASP A 71 -26.54 -6.26 -11.43
N LYS A 72 -26.63 -5.47 -12.50
CA LYS A 72 -25.46 -4.81 -13.09
C LYS A 72 -24.73 -3.89 -12.12
N SER A 73 -25.46 -3.16 -11.26
CA SER A 73 -24.86 -2.25 -10.29
C SER A 73 -24.07 -3.03 -9.23
N ARG A 74 -24.64 -4.11 -8.70
CA ARG A 74 -23.91 -4.98 -7.76
C ARG A 74 -22.75 -5.73 -8.42
N GLN A 75 -22.84 -6.11 -9.69
CA GLN A 75 -21.69 -6.67 -10.41
C GLN A 75 -20.53 -5.68 -10.52
N VAL A 76 -20.81 -4.39 -10.79
CA VAL A 76 -19.81 -3.31 -10.78
C VAL A 76 -19.15 -3.22 -9.40
N TYR A 77 -19.94 -3.20 -8.33
CA TYR A 77 -19.42 -3.14 -6.96
C TYR A 77 -18.59 -4.37 -6.56
N VAL A 78 -19.02 -5.58 -6.95
CA VAL A 78 -18.28 -6.82 -6.68
C VAL A 78 -16.98 -6.89 -7.50
N ASN A 79 -16.97 -6.41 -8.74
CA ASN A 79 -15.75 -6.27 -9.54
C ASN A 79 -14.79 -5.28 -8.89
N TRP A 80 -15.30 -4.15 -8.38
CA TRP A 80 -14.55 -3.16 -7.63
C TRP A 80 -13.89 -3.77 -6.37
N LEU A 81 -14.68 -4.44 -5.51
CA LEU A 81 -14.17 -5.16 -4.32
C LEU A 81 -13.10 -6.20 -4.67
N THR A 82 -13.29 -6.92 -5.78
CA THR A 82 -12.35 -7.95 -6.22
C THR A 82 -11.05 -7.33 -6.74
N ALA A 83 -11.11 -6.20 -7.46
CA ALA A 83 -9.91 -5.49 -7.89
C ALA A 83 -9.12 -5.00 -6.66
N SER A 84 -9.80 -4.35 -5.71
CA SER A 84 -9.17 -3.89 -4.46
C SER A 84 -8.56 -5.06 -3.67
N LEU A 85 -9.25 -6.20 -3.58
CA LEU A 85 -8.73 -7.42 -2.96
C LEU A 85 -7.42 -7.89 -3.60
N LEU A 86 -7.33 -7.90 -4.94
CA LEU A 86 -6.11 -8.30 -5.64
C LEU A 86 -4.94 -7.35 -5.34
N TYR A 87 -5.16 -6.04 -5.37
CA TYR A 87 -4.10 -5.08 -5.08
C TYR A 87 -3.66 -5.12 -3.61
N THR A 88 -4.60 -5.17 -2.68
CA THR A 88 -4.31 -5.24 -1.23
C THR A 88 -3.61 -6.55 -0.85
N SER A 89 -3.86 -7.64 -1.59
CA SER A 89 -3.14 -8.91 -1.44
C SER A 89 -1.66 -8.84 -1.87
N VAL A 90 -1.26 -7.81 -2.61
CA VAL A 90 0.14 -7.54 -2.96
C VAL A 90 0.72 -6.49 -2.01
N VAL A 91 0.11 -5.31 -1.92
CA VAL A 91 0.63 -4.16 -1.18
C VAL A 91 0.84 -4.47 0.30
N GLY A 92 -0.19 -5.00 0.97
CA GLY A 92 -0.15 -5.26 2.41
C GLY A 92 0.91 -6.29 2.81
N PRO A 93 0.91 -7.50 2.22
CA PRO A 93 1.92 -8.52 2.49
C PRO A 93 3.35 -8.07 2.14
N CYS A 94 3.56 -7.39 1.01
CA CYS A 94 4.87 -6.85 0.67
C CYS A 94 5.37 -5.84 1.72
N ALA A 95 4.51 -4.95 2.21
CA ALA A 95 4.87 -4.00 3.26
C ALA A 95 5.20 -4.70 4.59
N LEU A 96 4.49 -5.78 4.94
CA LEU A 96 4.82 -6.61 6.10
C LEU A 96 6.16 -7.34 5.94
N LEU A 97 6.45 -7.87 4.75
CA LEU A 97 7.74 -8.48 4.46
C LEU A 97 8.87 -7.46 4.62
N VAL A 98 8.72 -6.26 4.05
CA VAL A 98 9.69 -5.17 4.23
C VAL A 98 9.82 -4.82 5.71
N HIS A 99 8.71 -4.69 6.46
CA HIS A 99 8.75 -4.38 7.90
C HIS A 99 9.58 -5.40 8.70
N HIS A 100 9.45 -6.68 8.39
CA HIS A 100 10.08 -7.76 9.14
C HIS A 100 11.51 -8.08 8.72
N PHE A 101 11.81 -7.93 7.43
CA PHE A 101 13.09 -8.40 6.87
C PHE A 101 14.05 -7.26 6.51
N ASP A 102 13.58 -6.02 6.34
CA ASP A 102 14.45 -4.86 6.17
C ASP A 102 15.02 -4.44 7.53
N GLN A 103 16.18 -5.00 7.87
CA GLN A 103 16.85 -4.71 9.13
C GLN A 103 17.25 -3.25 9.28
N ASP A 104 17.44 -2.53 8.19
CA ASP A 104 17.83 -1.12 8.24
C ASP A 104 16.61 -0.23 8.51
N LEU A 105 15.43 -0.63 8.02
CA LEU A 105 14.15 -0.06 8.44
C LEU A 105 13.87 -0.32 9.93
N ALA A 106 14.22 -1.51 10.44
CA ALA A 106 13.98 -1.89 11.84
C ALA A 106 14.91 -1.20 12.86
N LYS A 107 16.09 -0.74 12.43
CA LYS A 107 17.09 -0.07 13.28
C LYS A 107 16.80 1.44 13.50
N SER A 108 15.60 1.92 13.15
CA SER A 108 15.32 3.35 12.91
C SER A 108 15.29 4.24 14.17
N ALA A 109 16.45 4.50 14.77
CA ALA A 109 16.72 5.78 15.45
C ALA A 109 16.94 6.92 14.42
N VAL A 110 17.04 6.58 13.13
CA VAL A 110 17.27 7.52 12.04
C VAL A 110 15.93 7.84 11.37
N LEU A 111 15.42 9.05 11.58
CA LEU A 111 14.19 9.57 10.97
C LEU A 111 14.26 9.59 9.42
N ARG A 112 15.47 9.51 8.85
CA ARG A 112 15.74 9.58 7.40
C ARG A 112 16.47 8.31 6.93
N TYR A 113 15.70 7.30 6.56
CA TYR A 113 16.17 6.15 5.79
C TYR A 113 15.49 6.22 4.43
N ASP A 114 16.18 5.88 3.34
CA ASP A 114 15.55 5.72 2.03
C ASP A 114 15.37 4.22 1.78
N SER A 115 14.12 3.77 1.69
CA SER A 115 13.81 2.37 1.35
C SER A 115 13.17 2.32 -0.04
N PRO A 116 13.94 1.91 -1.07
CA PRO A 116 13.42 1.75 -2.43
C PRO A 116 12.24 0.78 -2.50
N ALA A 117 12.21 -0.24 -1.63
CA ALA A 117 11.12 -1.19 -1.54
C ALA A 117 9.82 -0.50 -1.10
N VAL A 118 9.86 0.31 -0.03
CA VAL A 118 8.69 1.07 0.45
C VAL A 118 8.21 2.06 -0.60
N ARG A 119 9.13 2.74 -1.30
CA ARG A 119 8.78 3.67 -2.39
C ARG A 119 8.16 2.97 -3.59
N GLY A 120 8.67 1.78 -3.95
CA GLY A 120 8.08 0.93 -4.98
C GLY A 120 6.66 0.48 -4.64
N ILE A 121 6.44 0.00 -3.41
CA ILE A 121 5.10 -0.40 -2.94
C ILE A 121 4.17 0.82 -2.89
N SER A 122 4.66 1.98 -2.44
CA SER A 122 3.90 3.25 -2.44
C SER A 122 3.51 3.68 -3.85
N ALA A 123 4.39 3.51 -4.83
CA ALA A 123 4.10 3.81 -6.23
C ALA A 123 3.02 2.89 -6.80
N ILE A 124 3.05 1.60 -6.46
CA ILE A 124 1.99 0.65 -6.83
C ILE A 124 0.65 1.09 -6.24
N LEU A 125 0.61 1.41 -4.94
CA LEU A 125 -0.60 1.88 -4.28
C LEU A 125 -1.11 3.18 -4.91
N LEU A 126 -0.24 4.17 -5.14
CA LEU A 126 -0.58 5.44 -5.79
C LEU A 126 -1.29 5.22 -7.13
N GLY A 127 -0.70 4.40 -8.01
CA GLY A 127 -1.25 4.13 -9.32
C GLY A 127 -2.62 3.43 -9.26
N TYR A 128 -2.74 2.43 -8.40
CA TYR A 128 -3.97 1.69 -8.20
C TYR A 128 -5.08 2.58 -7.63
N THR A 129 -4.82 3.30 -6.54
CA THR A 129 -5.79 4.20 -5.91
C THR A 129 -6.25 5.29 -6.87
N ALA A 130 -5.34 5.84 -7.69
CA ALA A 130 -5.69 6.79 -8.74
C ALA A 130 -6.60 6.15 -9.82
N GLY A 131 -6.28 4.94 -10.28
CA GLY A 131 -7.07 4.20 -11.26
C GLY A 131 -8.47 3.87 -10.74
N GLU A 132 -8.56 3.44 -9.49
CA GLU A 132 -9.80 3.16 -8.79
C GLU A 132 -10.65 4.42 -8.64
N THR A 133 -10.04 5.54 -8.27
CA THR A 133 -10.73 6.84 -8.18
C THR A 133 -11.35 7.25 -9.51
N VAL A 134 -10.56 7.21 -10.60
CA VAL A 134 -11.05 7.54 -11.94
C VAL A 134 -12.18 6.61 -12.34
N LYS A 135 -12.01 5.30 -12.12
CA LYS A 135 -13.01 4.31 -12.51
C LYS A 135 -14.32 4.49 -11.75
N THR A 136 -14.26 4.72 -10.45
CA THR A 136 -15.43 5.02 -9.62
C THR A 136 -16.14 6.27 -10.13
N LEU A 137 -15.42 7.37 -10.39
CA LEU A 137 -16.02 8.58 -10.93
C LEU A 137 -16.68 8.38 -12.30
N THR A 138 -16.15 7.49 -13.13
CA THR A 138 -16.75 7.18 -14.45
C THR A 138 -17.92 6.21 -14.40
N ASP A 139 -17.94 5.27 -13.44
CA ASP A 139 -18.97 4.23 -13.35
C ASP A 139 -20.16 4.64 -12.45
N VAL A 140 -19.97 5.61 -11.56
CA VAL A 140 -20.89 5.94 -10.46
C VAL A 140 -21.54 7.34 -10.61
N VAL A 141 -21.66 7.85 -11.84
CA VAL A 141 -22.14 9.20 -12.16
C VAL A 141 -23.53 9.53 -11.56
N ASP A 142 -24.34 8.54 -11.18
CA ASP A 142 -25.72 8.74 -10.71
C ASP A 142 -25.98 8.45 -9.21
N SER A 143 -24.98 8.05 -8.40
CA SER A 143 -25.24 7.76 -6.98
C SER A 143 -25.00 8.98 -6.08
N THR A 144 -26.06 9.53 -5.49
CA THR A 144 -26.03 10.56 -4.43
C THR A 144 -25.66 10.00 -3.05
N ASP A 145 -24.88 8.92 -3.01
CA ASP A 145 -24.53 8.23 -1.78
C ASP A 145 -23.43 8.98 -1.01
N LEU A 146 -23.70 9.29 0.26
CA LEU A 146 -22.75 9.90 1.19
C LEU A 146 -21.40 9.15 1.25
N SER A 147 -21.43 7.84 1.01
CA SER A 147 -20.23 6.98 0.95
C SER A 147 -19.25 7.35 -0.17
N LEU A 148 -19.69 8.03 -1.23
CA LEU A 148 -18.81 8.48 -2.30
C LEU A 148 -17.85 9.58 -1.81
N SER A 149 -18.35 10.48 -0.96
CA SER A 149 -17.52 11.57 -0.42
C SER A 149 -16.42 11.05 0.51
N GLU A 150 -16.77 10.12 1.40
CA GLU A 150 -15.81 9.45 2.30
C GLU A 150 -14.76 8.68 1.51
N PHE A 151 -15.19 7.94 0.49
CA PHE A 151 -14.30 7.24 -0.44
C PHE A 151 -13.33 8.19 -1.15
N LEU A 152 -13.82 9.29 -1.73
CA LEU A 152 -12.98 10.25 -2.46
C LEU A 152 -11.98 10.93 -1.53
N VAL A 153 -12.40 11.33 -0.33
CA VAL A 153 -11.48 11.92 0.67
C VAL A 153 -10.41 10.91 1.05
N HIS A 154 -10.79 9.65 1.35
CA HIS A 154 -9.84 8.59 1.65
C HIS A 154 -8.82 8.37 0.53
N HIS A 155 -9.28 8.37 -0.73
CA HIS A 155 -8.44 8.16 -1.90
C HIS A 155 -7.51 9.33 -2.19
N VAL A 156 -8.01 10.57 -2.09
CA VAL A 156 -7.18 11.77 -2.27
C VAL A 156 -6.08 11.81 -1.23
N VAL A 157 -6.41 11.57 0.05
CA VAL A 157 -5.41 11.52 1.12
C VAL A 157 -4.41 10.39 0.88
N SER A 158 -4.86 9.22 0.46
CA SER A 158 -3.99 8.08 0.14
C SER A 158 -3.06 8.38 -1.03
N CYS A 159 -3.56 9.02 -2.10
CA CYS A 159 -2.74 9.46 -3.23
C CYS A 159 -1.71 10.52 -2.81
N CYS A 160 -2.10 11.50 -1.99
CA CYS A 160 -1.18 12.54 -1.53
C CYS A 160 -0.06 11.95 -0.65
N THR A 161 -0.41 11.09 0.31
CA THR A 161 0.56 10.46 1.22
C THR A 161 1.50 9.50 0.50
N THR A 162 0.99 8.70 -0.45
CA THR A 162 1.83 7.82 -1.27
C THR A 162 2.73 8.60 -2.23
N LEU A 163 2.24 9.69 -2.84
CA LEU A 163 3.05 10.59 -3.66
C LEU A 163 4.19 11.21 -2.86
N VAL A 164 3.90 11.72 -1.64
CA VAL A 164 4.94 12.27 -0.76
C VAL A 164 5.98 11.21 -0.44
N THR A 165 5.58 9.97 -0.17
CA THR A 165 6.51 8.86 0.07
C THR A 165 7.38 8.55 -1.14
N CYS A 166 6.80 8.59 -2.34
CA CYS A 166 7.53 8.39 -3.59
C CYS A 166 8.58 9.48 -3.85
N VAL A 167 8.33 10.72 -3.44
CA VAL A 167 9.20 11.88 -3.72
C VAL A 167 10.22 12.10 -2.60
N TYR A 168 9.80 11.93 -1.34
CA TYR A 168 10.59 12.30 -0.16
C TYR A 168 11.04 11.07 0.64
N PRO A 169 12.36 10.81 0.72
CA PRO A 169 12.90 9.64 1.43
C PRO A 169 13.04 9.86 2.95
N CYS A 170 12.09 10.59 3.56
CA CYS A 170 12.17 10.96 4.98
C CYS A 170 11.13 10.32 5.88
N LEU A 171 10.26 9.44 5.35
CA LEU A 171 9.18 8.83 6.12
C LEU A 171 8.91 7.33 5.82
N PRO A 172 9.84 6.50 5.29
CA PRO A 172 9.45 5.16 4.86
C PRO A 172 9.05 4.23 6.00
N VAL A 173 9.49 4.45 7.23
CA VAL A 173 9.00 3.65 8.37
C VAL A 173 7.50 3.86 8.55
N TYR A 174 7.07 5.12 8.64
CA TYR A 174 5.65 5.48 8.79
C TYR A 174 4.83 5.06 7.58
N SER A 175 5.33 5.33 6.37
CA SER A 175 4.66 4.92 5.15
C SER A 175 4.52 3.40 5.08
N ASN A 176 5.55 2.64 5.44
CA ASN A 176 5.48 1.17 5.43
C ASN A 176 4.49 0.63 6.47
N LEU A 177 4.40 1.24 7.66
CA LEU A 177 3.39 0.87 8.66
C LEU A 177 1.96 1.13 8.14
N VAL A 178 1.73 2.27 7.48
CA VAL A 178 0.45 2.57 6.83
C VAL A 178 0.14 1.57 5.72
N LEU A 179 1.11 1.28 4.84
CA LEU A 179 0.96 0.27 3.78
C LEU A 179 0.67 -1.12 4.34
N ALA A 180 1.28 -1.51 5.46
CA ALA A 180 1.02 -2.79 6.11
C ALA A 180 -0.44 -2.91 6.59
N THR A 181 -1.14 -1.79 6.83
CA THR A 181 -2.56 -1.82 7.18
C THR A 181 -3.44 -2.37 6.06
N GLU A 182 -2.99 -2.32 4.80
CA GLU A 182 -3.69 -2.90 3.66
C GLU A 182 -3.83 -4.42 3.76
N CYS A 183 -3.00 -5.08 4.57
CA CYS A 183 -3.14 -6.52 4.81
C CYS A 183 -4.49 -6.86 5.47
N SER A 184 -5.02 -5.97 6.33
CA SER A 184 -6.35 -6.15 6.92
C SER A 184 -7.48 -5.87 5.92
N THR A 185 -7.23 -5.02 4.91
CA THR A 185 -8.20 -4.67 3.86
C THR A 185 -8.58 -5.88 3.00
N ILE A 186 -7.67 -6.86 2.84
CA ILE A 186 -7.94 -8.15 2.19
C ILE A 186 -9.19 -8.81 2.80
N TRP A 187 -9.19 -8.98 4.12
CA TRP A 187 -10.26 -9.68 4.84
C TRP A 187 -11.53 -8.83 4.98
N LEU A 188 -11.38 -7.50 4.95
CA LEU A 188 -12.51 -6.58 4.83
C LEU A 188 -13.21 -6.75 3.47
N ASN A 189 -12.46 -6.79 2.37
CA ASN A 189 -13.00 -6.98 1.03
C ASN A 189 -13.66 -8.35 0.88
N ILE A 190 -13.07 -9.42 1.43
CA ILE A 190 -13.71 -10.75 1.46
C ILE A 190 -15.02 -10.69 2.27
N ARG A 191 -15.05 -10.01 3.41
CA ARG A 191 -16.29 -9.83 4.20
C ARG A 191 -17.39 -9.17 3.39
N LEU A 192 -17.06 -8.10 2.66
CA LEU A 192 -18.00 -7.36 1.82
C LEU A 192 -18.47 -8.22 0.64
N LEU A 193 -17.57 -8.95 -0.01
CA LEU A 193 -17.93 -9.91 -1.07
C LEU A 193 -18.90 -10.99 -0.57
N LEU A 194 -18.64 -11.58 0.60
CA LEU A 194 -19.53 -12.57 1.20
C LEU A 194 -20.93 -12.00 1.47
N LYS A 195 -21.01 -10.75 1.93
CA LYS A 195 -22.27 -10.03 2.11
C LYS A 195 -22.98 -9.83 0.77
N GLU A 196 -22.27 -9.40 -0.27
CA GLU A 196 -22.87 -9.19 -1.59
C GLU A 196 -23.39 -10.49 -2.22
N PHE A 197 -22.70 -11.60 -1.99
CA PHE A 197 -23.19 -12.92 -2.42
C PHE A 197 -24.28 -13.53 -1.52
N GLY A 198 -24.77 -12.79 -0.51
CA GLY A 198 -25.85 -13.24 0.37
C GLY A 198 -25.45 -14.40 1.28
N ILE A 199 -24.15 -14.57 1.56
CA ILE A 199 -23.66 -15.65 2.43
C ILE A 199 -24.01 -15.32 3.89
N PRO A 200 -24.76 -16.20 4.60
CA PRO A 200 -25.22 -15.90 5.95
C PRO A 200 -24.08 -15.59 6.92
N HIS A 201 -24.30 -14.64 7.83
CA HIS A 201 -23.32 -14.28 8.88
C HIS A 201 -22.98 -15.44 9.82
N SER A 202 -23.91 -16.37 10.03
CA SER A 202 -23.70 -17.58 10.84
C SER A 202 -22.85 -18.66 10.15
N SER A 203 -22.61 -18.55 8.83
CA SER A 203 -21.83 -19.52 8.09
C SER A 203 -20.40 -19.65 8.60
N ALA A 204 -19.80 -20.83 8.46
CA ALA A 204 -18.43 -21.08 8.89
C ALA A 204 -17.43 -20.16 8.17
N ILE A 205 -17.63 -19.89 6.88
CA ILE A 205 -16.73 -19.03 6.09
C ILE A 205 -16.74 -17.59 6.59
N ASN A 206 -17.92 -17.04 6.94
CA ASN A 206 -18.04 -15.68 7.46
C ASN A 206 -17.44 -15.56 8.86
N ARG A 207 -17.68 -16.55 9.74
CA ARG A 207 -17.04 -16.63 11.06
C ARG A 207 -15.51 -16.72 10.98
N CYS A 208 -14.99 -17.57 10.09
CA CYS A 208 -13.55 -17.68 9.84
C CYS A 208 -12.96 -16.36 9.34
N ASN A 209 -13.59 -15.75 8.33
CA ASN A 209 -13.15 -14.45 7.81
C ASN A 209 -13.13 -13.36 8.90
N ASN A 210 -14.17 -13.27 9.73
CA ASN A 210 -14.23 -12.28 10.81
C ASN A 210 -13.16 -12.51 11.88
N PHE A 211 -12.87 -13.78 12.20
CA PHE A 211 -11.80 -14.12 13.12
C PHE A 211 -10.43 -13.75 12.57
N VAL A 212 -10.13 -14.10 11.31
CA VAL A 212 -8.86 -13.73 10.68
C VAL A 212 -8.73 -12.23 10.49
N PHE A 213 -9.80 -11.55 10.07
CA PHE A 213 -9.85 -10.09 9.99
C PHE A 213 -9.50 -9.46 11.34
N PHE A 214 -10.11 -9.94 12.44
CA PHE A 214 -9.82 -9.44 13.78
C PHE A 214 -8.33 -9.60 14.14
N LEU A 215 -7.75 -10.79 13.93
CA LEU A 215 -6.34 -11.04 14.22
C LEU A 215 -5.41 -10.13 13.41
N VAL A 216 -5.64 -10.03 12.10
CA VAL A 216 -4.79 -9.23 11.21
C VAL A 216 -4.98 -7.74 11.51
N PHE A 217 -6.21 -7.27 11.70
CA PHE A 217 -6.51 -5.89 12.08
C PHE A 217 -5.81 -5.50 13.38
N SER A 218 -5.96 -6.30 14.44
CA SER A 218 -5.31 -6.07 15.73
C SER A 218 -3.79 -6.03 15.58
N TYR A 219 -3.22 -6.89 14.75
CA TYR A 219 -1.79 -6.88 14.50
C TYR A 219 -1.32 -5.64 13.74
N VAL A 220 -1.85 -5.38 12.54
CA VAL A 220 -1.29 -4.34 11.66
C VAL A 220 -1.77 -2.93 11.97
N ARG A 221 -3.01 -2.76 12.46
CA ARG A 221 -3.60 -1.44 12.76
C ARG A 221 -3.53 -1.02 14.22
N VAL A 222 -3.42 -1.97 15.16
CA VAL A 222 -3.29 -1.65 16.59
C VAL A 222 -1.86 -1.86 17.05
N TRP A 223 -1.32 -3.07 16.97
CA TRP A 223 0.02 -3.35 17.49
C TRP A 223 1.11 -2.62 16.71
N LEU A 224 1.17 -2.81 15.39
CA LEU A 224 2.23 -2.20 14.58
C LEU A 224 2.08 -0.67 14.46
N LEU A 225 0.88 -0.18 14.23
CA LEU A 225 0.65 1.25 13.96
C LEU A 225 0.53 2.10 15.24
N VAL A 226 -0.06 1.58 16.32
CA VAL A 226 -0.33 2.39 17.54
C VAL A 226 0.68 2.10 18.65
N VAL A 227 1.05 0.83 18.86
CA VAL A 227 1.94 0.46 19.99
C VAL A 227 3.42 0.62 19.61
N ARG A 228 3.75 0.42 18.33
CA ARG A 228 5.14 0.43 17.83
C ARG A 228 5.59 1.75 17.19
N MET A 229 4.67 2.68 16.91
CA MET A 229 5.00 4.06 16.55
C MET A 229 5.28 4.89 17.79
#